data_AF-A0A3E1KAK6-F1
#
_entry.id   AF-A0A3E1KAK6-F1
#
_cell.length_a   1.000
_cell.length_b   1.000
_cell.length_c   1.000
_cell.angle_alpha   90.00
_cell.angle_beta   90.00
_cell.angle_gamma   90.00
#
_symmetry.space_group_name_H-M   'P 1'
#
loop_
_entity.id
_entity.type
_entity.pdbx_description
1 polymer ?
#
loop_
_entity_poly.entity_id
_entity_poly.type
_entity_poly.pdbx_seq_one_letter_code
_entity_poly.pdbx_strand_id
1 'polypeptide(L)'
;MKLRWTRLALADFEQVHDHIAQDNPEVARQIAQRILDASETLLDYPRIGRVGEDEDSREWRIDKTPYLLVYAIKGEVIELWRVWHLSRDPSTR
;
A
#
# COMPACT_ATOMS: atom_id res chain seq x y z
N MET A 1 -17.82 2.78 -3.21
CA MET A 1 -16.36 2.94 -3.06
C MET A 1 -15.63 2.70 -4.39
N LYS A 2 -14.63 3.53 -4.70
CA LYS A 2 -13.69 3.39 -5.83
C LYS A 2 -12.27 3.52 -5.30
N LEU A 3 -11.33 2.73 -5.82
CA LEU A 3 -9.92 2.83 -5.46
C LEU A 3 -9.15 3.60 -6.53
N ARG A 4 -8.37 4.60 -6.11
CA ARG A 4 -7.49 5.39 -6.96
C ARG A 4 -6.06 5.33 -6.46
N TRP A 5 -5.18 4.81 -7.29
CA TRP A 5 -3.75 4.83 -7.04
C TRP A 5 -3.18 6.17 -7.47
N THR A 6 -2.40 6.80 -6.60
CA THR A 6 -1.57 7.94 -7.02
C THR A 6 -0.38 7.45 -7.84
N ARG A 7 0.27 8.36 -8.57
CA ARG A 7 1.50 8.04 -9.30
C ARG A 7 2.64 7.59 -8.38
N LEU A 8 2.68 8.09 -7.14
CA LEU A 8 3.67 7.66 -6.14
C LEU A 8 3.39 6.24 -5.66
N ALA A 9 2.13 5.89 -5.37
CA ALA A 9 1.76 4.53 -5.00
C ALA A 9 2.09 3.52 -6.10
N LEU A 10 1.84 3.87 -7.36
CA LEU A 10 2.18 3.02 -8.50
C LEU A 10 3.69 2.83 -8.63
N ALA A 11 4.48 3.90 -8.51
CA ALA A 11 5.93 3.83 -8.55
C ALA A 11 6.52 3.05 -7.36
N ASP A 12 5.94 3.20 -6.16
CA ASP A 12 6.32 2.39 -5.00
C ASP A 12 6.07 0.90 -5.29
N PHE A 13 4.91 0.55 -5.85
CA PHE A 13 4.54 -0.83 -6.19
C PHE A 13 5.46 -1.44 -7.26
N GLU A 14 5.79 -0.70 -8.32
CA GLU A 14 6.78 -1.11 -9.31
C GLU A 14 8.15 -1.36 -8.65
N GLN A 15 8.60 -0.46 -7.76
CA GLN A 15 9.83 -0.64 -7.00
C GLN A 15 9.82 -1.88 -6.10
N VAL A 16 8.69 -2.23 -5.47
CA VAL A 16 8.57 -3.45 -4.68
C VAL A 16 8.92 -4.67 -5.53
N HIS A 17 8.28 -4.77 -6.70
CA HIS A 17 8.49 -5.88 -7.61
C HIS A 17 9.94 -5.93 -8.09
N ASP A 18 10.46 -4.81 -8.61
CA ASP A 18 11.78 -4.76 -9.23
C ASP A 18 12.91 -5.00 -8.24
N HIS A 19 12.78 -4.53 -7.00
CA HIS A 19 13.76 -4.76 -5.95
C HIS A 19 13.84 -6.24 -5.57
N ILE A 20 12.70 -6.87 -5.31
CA ILE A 20 12.66 -8.27 -4.87
C ILE A 20 12.99 -9.22 -6.02
N ALA A 21 12.59 -8.89 -7.25
CA ALA A 21 12.81 -9.75 -8.42
C ALA A 21 14.29 -9.93 -8.77
N GLN A 22 15.16 -9.02 -8.35
CA GLN A 22 16.62 -9.16 -8.50
C GLN A 22 17.15 -10.39 -7.75
N ASP A 23 16.57 -10.71 -6.58
CA ASP A 23 16.99 -11.84 -5.75
C ASP A 23 16.09 -13.07 -5.96
N ASN A 24 14.77 -12.86 -6.04
CA ASN A 24 13.78 -13.94 -6.16
C ASN A 24 12.49 -13.48 -6.86
N PRO A 25 12.36 -13.71 -8.18
CA PRO A 25 11.17 -13.34 -8.97
C PRO A 25 9.86 -13.97 -8.47
N GLU A 26 9.92 -15.18 -7.92
CA GLU A 26 8.75 -15.88 -7.37
C GLU A 26 8.21 -15.13 -6.15
N VAL A 27 9.09 -14.73 -5.23
CA VAL A 27 8.71 -13.94 -4.05
C VAL A 27 8.20 -12.57 -4.45
N ALA A 28 8.83 -11.91 -5.44
CA ALA A 28 8.37 -10.62 -5.98
C ALA A 28 6.90 -10.67 -6.41
N ARG A 29 6.54 -11.70 -7.20
CA ARG A 29 5.15 -11.89 -7.65
C ARG A 29 4.19 -12.14 -6.49
N GLN A 30 4.59 -12.97 -5.53
CA GLN A 30 3.76 -13.27 -4.37
C GLN A 30 3.52 -12.05 -3.47
N ILE A 31 4.51 -11.16 -3.33
CA ILE A 31 4.37 -9.91 -2.59
C ILE A 31 3.50 -8.92 -3.38
N ALA A 32 3.73 -8.78 -4.69
CA ALA A 32 2.90 -7.94 -5.55
C ALA A 32 1.42 -8.35 -5.49
N GLN A 33 1.12 -9.65 -5.55
CA GLN A 33 -0.25 -10.14 -5.42
C GLN A 33 -0.87 -9.78 -4.07
N ARG A 34 -0.14 -9.96 -2.96
CA ARG A 34 -0.65 -9.58 -1.62
C ARG A 34 -0.96 -8.09 -1.51
N ILE A 35 -0.17 -7.23 -2.15
CA ILE A 35 -0.42 -5.79 -2.18
C ILE A 35 -1.69 -5.47 -2.99
N LEU A 36 -1.90 -6.14 -4.13
CA LEU A 36 -3.13 -6.00 -4.91
C LEU A 36 -4.35 -6.46 -4.12
N ASP A 37 -4.31 -7.65 -3.53
CA ASP A 37 -5.41 -8.21 -2.73
C ASP A 37 -5.76 -7.31 -1.53
N ALA A 38 -4.75 -6.77 -0.85
CA ALA A 38 -4.96 -5.81 0.23
C ALA A 38 -5.59 -4.52 -0.30
N SER A 39 -5.12 -4.03 -1.44
CA SER A 39 -5.68 -2.82 -2.05
C SER A 39 -7.16 -3.00 -2.43
N GLU A 40 -7.55 -4.17 -2.93
CA GLU A 40 -8.95 -4.52 -3.21
C GLU A 40 -9.79 -4.62 -1.93
N THR A 41 -9.23 -5.20 -0.86
CA THR A 41 -9.90 -5.31 0.45
C THR A 41 -10.33 -3.94 1.00
N LEU A 42 -9.62 -2.86 0.65
CA LEU A 42 -10.01 -1.50 1.04
C LEU A 42 -11.39 -1.10 0.50
N LEU A 43 -11.83 -1.63 -0.65
CA LEU A 43 -13.15 -1.33 -1.23
C LEU A 43 -14.29 -1.76 -0.30
N ASP A 44 -14.13 -2.88 0.38
CA ASP A 44 -15.11 -3.44 1.31
C ASP A 44 -14.91 -2.93 2.74
N TYR A 45 -13.64 -2.75 3.15
CA TYR A 45 -13.28 -2.36 4.51
C TYR A 45 -12.39 -1.10 4.52
N PRO A 46 -12.88 0.06 4.04
CA PRO A 46 -12.06 1.26 3.89
C PRO A 46 -11.49 1.77 5.22
N ARG A 47 -12.10 1.43 6.36
CA ARG A 47 -11.67 1.88 7.70
C ARG A 47 -10.79 0.87 8.45
N ILE A 48 -10.32 -0.20 7.80
CA ILE A 48 -9.48 -1.25 8.43
C ILE A 48 -8.11 -0.72 8.88
N GLY A 49 -7.58 0.30 8.19
CA GLY A 49 -6.35 0.98 8.55
C GLY A 49 -6.51 1.87 9.79
N ARG A 50 -5.43 1.94 10.56
CA ARG A 50 -5.27 2.84 11.71
C ARG A 50 -5.24 4.28 11.19
N VAL A 51 -5.77 5.22 11.96
CA VAL A 51 -5.62 6.65 11.64
C VAL A 51 -4.14 7.01 11.75
N GLY A 52 -3.59 7.68 10.73
CA GLY A 52 -2.21 8.16 10.70
C GLY A 52 -2.06 9.51 11.40
N GLU A 53 -0.90 10.15 11.23
CA GLU A 53 -0.61 11.44 11.88
C GLU A 53 -1.36 12.60 11.24
N ASP A 54 -1.55 12.58 9.92
CA ASP A 54 -2.40 13.54 9.23
C ASP A 54 -3.88 13.15 9.38
N GLU A 55 -4.77 14.12 9.65
CA GLU A 55 -6.19 13.93 10.03
C GLU A 55 -6.99 13.01 9.07
N ASP A 56 -6.59 12.92 7.80
CA ASP A 56 -7.27 12.11 6.78
C ASP A 56 -6.52 10.85 6.34
N SER A 57 -5.31 10.64 6.88
CA SER A 57 -4.46 9.51 6.51
C SER A 57 -4.82 8.25 7.29
N ARG A 58 -4.68 7.11 6.62
CA ARG A 58 -4.85 5.78 7.18
C ARG A 58 -3.72 4.88 6.76
N GLU A 59 -3.38 3.99 7.67
CA GLU A 59 -2.25 3.09 7.52
C GLU A 59 -2.68 1.67 7.82
N TRP A 60 -2.46 0.78 6.85
CA TRP A 60 -2.80 -0.62 7.02
C TRP A 60 -1.64 -1.53 6.62
N ARG A 61 -1.12 -2.30 7.58
CA ARG A 61 -0.08 -3.30 7.34
C ARG A 61 -0.66 -4.48 6.57
N ILE A 62 0.07 -4.92 5.55
CA ILE A 62 -0.30 -6.08 4.74
C ILE A 62 0.32 -7.32 5.39
N ASP A 63 -0.52 -8.24 5.83
CA ASP A 63 -0.09 -9.46 6.52
C ASP A 63 0.94 -10.26 5.72
N LYS A 64 1.94 -10.78 6.44
CA LYS A 64 3.05 -11.59 5.89
C LYS A 64 3.91 -10.84 4.86
N THR A 65 3.92 -9.51 4.90
CA THR A 65 4.82 -8.69 4.10
C THR A 65 5.44 -7.58 4.96
N PRO A 66 6.61 -7.04 4.59
CA PRO A 66 7.16 -5.86 5.23
C PRO A 66 6.56 -4.56 4.68
N TYR A 67 5.33 -4.60 4.14
CA TYR A 67 4.69 -3.46 3.50
C TYR A 67 3.42 -3.01 4.22
N LEU A 68 3.06 -1.76 4.00
CA LEU A 68 1.78 -1.21 4.37
C LEU A 68 1.21 -0.36 3.23
N LEU A 69 -0.08 -0.08 3.30
CA LEU A 69 -0.78 0.88 2.46
C LEU A 69 -0.96 2.18 3.24
N VAL A 70 -0.61 3.31 2.61
CA VAL A 70 -0.97 4.66 3.09
C VAL A 70 -2.07 5.19 2.20
N TYR A 71 -3.21 5.52 2.77
CA TYR A 71 -4.36 5.93 1.99
C TYR A 71 -5.27 6.90 2.74
N ALA A 72 -6.14 7.58 2.01
CA ALA A 72 -7.17 8.45 2.56
C ALA A 72 -8.55 8.06 2.02
N ILE A 73 -9.60 8.31 2.80
CA ILE A 73 -11.00 8.11 2.37
C ILE A 73 -11.59 9.49 2.07
N LYS A 74 -11.87 9.77 0.80
CA LYS A 74 -12.46 11.03 0.32
C LYS A 74 -13.82 10.78 -0.29
N GLY A 75 -14.87 10.85 0.54
CA GLY A 75 -16.22 10.45 0.15
C GLY A 75 -16.24 8.98 -0.29
N GLU A 76 -16.61 8.74 -1.55
CA GLU A 76 -16.67 7.41 -2.16
C GLU A 76 -15.34 6.94 -2.77
N VAL A 77 -14.26 7.71 -2.64
CA VAL A 77 -12.95 7.40 -3.23
C VAL A 77 -11.94 7.09 -2.14
N ILE A 78 -11.23 5.97 -2.31
CA ILE A 78 -10.06 5.61 -1.55
C ILE A 78 -8.86 6.03 -2.38
N GLU A 79 -8.07 6.97 -1.87
CA GLU A 79 -6.83 7.38 -2.53
C GLU A 79 -5.65 6.66 -1.90
N LEU A 80 -5.04 5.75 -2.65
CA LEU A 80 -3.81 5.09 -2.22
C LEU A 80 -2.61 5.97 -2.58
N TRP A 81 -1.95 6.47 -1.54
CA TRP A 81 -0.82 7.39 -1.65
C TRP A 81 0.51 6.66 -1.73
N ARG A 82 0.71 5.62 -0.92
CA ARG A 82 1.98 4.87 -0.84
C ARG A 82 1.77 3.36 -0.70
N VAL A 83 2.73 2.61 -1.24
CA VAL A 83 3.02 1.22 -0.86
C VAL A 83 4.36 1.23 -0.13
N TRP A 84 4.31 1.33 1.20
CA TRP A 84 5.48 1.70 1.99
C TRP A 84 6.16 0.49 2.61
N HIS A 85 7.48 0.40 2.49
CA HIS A 85 8.27 -0.63 3.16
C HIS A 85 8.61 -0.22 4.60
N LEU A 86 8.37 -1.10 5.57
CA LEU A 86 8.49 -0.82 7.01
C LEU A 86 9.91 -0.47 7.50
N SER A 87 10.95 -0.80 6.74
CA SER A 87 12.34 -0.41 7.07
C SER A 87 12.77 0.95 6.51
N ARG A 88 11.93 1.59 5.67
CA ARG A 88 12.22 2.94 5.15
C ARG A 88 11.93 3.98 6.23
N ASP A 89 12.65 5.10 6.19
CA ASP A 89 12.51 6.21 7.15
C ASP A 89 11.08 6.76 7.15
N PRO A 90 10.31 6.61 8.25
CA PRO A 90 8.92 7.06 8.33
C PRO A 90 8.70 8.53 8.00
N SER A 91 9.72 9.40 8.16
CA SER A 91 9.64 10.82 7.84
C SER A 91 9.58 11.12 6.33
N THR A 92 9.82 10.11 5.48
CA THR A 92 9.84 10.23 4.01
C THR A 92 8.63 9.56 3.34
N ARG A 93 7.63 9.22 4.16
CA ARG A 93 6.38 8.57 3.78
C ARG A 93 5.40 9.52 3.11
#